data_AF-A0A948WWQ9-F1
#
_entry.id   AF-A0A948WWQ9-F1
#
_cell.length_a   1.000
_cell.length_b   1.000
_cell.length_c   1.000
_cell.angle_alpha   90.00
_cell.angle_beta   90.00
_cell.angle_gamma   90.00
#
_symmetry.space_group_name_H-M   'P 1'
#
loop_
_entity.id
_entity.type
_entity.pdbx_description
1 polymer ?
#
loop_
_entity_poly.entity_id
_entity_poly.type
_entity_poly.pdbx_seq_one_letter_code
_entity_poly.pdbx_strand_id
1 'polypeptide(L)'
;MKPFFISLSVLFAVITTASSQSKLVFRDKFMYSDTQIFHAKKEFTISSLIDTGCSLCILDSIFAIDSCGIKENTLETIYVNQNRTKISSTIIDSLFFCGKIYTKVHCLVADLSGIYQKYAPKFIIGANILKQGAWKFDMEKSIIEPYDCNKKVKGVVYKWKNHRHYSDVAIDYIVLEGKVGKKNTRFIFDTGCRNNKLQLDIYDGPKEIIQKESADIGNKLSIKTELLGRNVKFKIGKDDFILDFIIGNNKLGLLNIEFLQGHSFILNYHKQILEVL
;
A
#
# COMPACT_ATOMS: atom_id res chain seq x y z
N MET A 1 47.62 -12.84 -52.34
CA MET A 1 46.33 -13.50 -52.65
C MET A 1 45.30 -13.11 -51.61
N LYS A 2 44.18 -12.56 -52.11
CA LYS A 2 42.81 -12.42 -51.57
C LYS A 2 42.51 -12.26 -50.06
N PRO A 3 41.43 -11.49 -49.77
CA PRO A 3 41.14 -10.86 -48.48
C PRO A 3 40.18 -11.72 -47.63
N PHE A 4 40.08 -11.45 -46.33
CA PHE A 4 38.94 -11.90 -45.53
C PHE A 4 38.16 -10.71 -44.96
N PHE A 5 37.12 -10.39 -45.72
CA PHE A 5 35.76 -10.09 -45.29
C PHE A 5 35.52 -9.35 -43.96
N ILE A 6 35.00 -8.14 -44.14
CA ILE A 6 34.17 -7.37 -43.22
C ILE A 6 32.89 -8.13 -42.86
N SER A 7 32.42 -7.87 -41.63
CA SER A 7 31.05 -7.99 -41.12
C SER A 7 30.59 -9.36 -40.59
N LEU A 8 30.43 -9.45 -39.27
CA LEU A 8 29.12 -9.83 -38.75
C LEU A 8 28.83 -9.26 -37.35
N SER A 9 27.76 -8.47 -37.30
CA SER A 9 26.89 -8.21 -36.16
C SER A 9 27.51 -7.55 -34.92
N VAL A 10 27.45 -6.22 -34.94
CA VAL A 10 26.95 -5.43 -33.80
C VAL A 10 25.72 -6.15 -33.25
N LEU A 11 25.88 -6.96 -32.19
CA LEU A 11 24.77 -7.32 -31.33
C LEU A 11 24.43 -6.04 -30.56
N PHE A 12 23.70 -5.16 -31.26
CA PHE A 12 22.79 -4.22 -30.62
C PHE A 12 21.85 -5.15 -29.84
N ALA A 13 22.23 -5.49 -28.61
CA ALA A 13 21.28 -5.98 -27.64
C ALA A 13 20.27 -4.85 -27.60
N VAL A 14 19.17 -5.06 -28.32
CA VAL A 14 17.95 -4.31 -28.15
C VAL A 14 17.70 -4.43 -26.66
N ILE A 15 18.10 -3.40 -25.92
CA ILE A 15 17.51 -3.07 -24.65
C ILE A 15 16.08 -2.81 -25.07
N THR A 16 15.29 -3.89 -25.20
CA THR A 16 13.87 -3.81 -25.00
C THR A 16 13.81 -3.13 -23.67
N THR A 17 13.40 -1.87 -23.66
CA THR A 17 13.01 -1.17 -22.45
C THR A 17 11.90 -2.03 -21.87
N ALA A 18 12.29 -3.07 -21.10
CA ALA A 18 11.38 -3.91 -20.36
C ALA A 18 10.57 -2.89 -19.59
N SER A 19 9.29 -2.78 -19.95
CA SER A 19 8.45 -1.72 -19.45
C SER A 19 8.56 -1.80 -17.94
N SER A 20 8.89 -0.68 -17.30
CA SER A 20 9.12 -0.58 -15.85
C SER A 20 7.83 -0.83 -15.04
N GLN A 21 6.82 -1.42 -15.65
CA GLN A 21 5.49 -1.67 -15.12
C GLN A 21 5.44 -3.05 -14.45
N SER A 22 4.68 -3.15 -13.36
CA SER A 22 4.29 -4.42 -12.77
C SER A 22 2.78 -4.63 -12.95
N LYS A 23 2.34 -5.88 -12.98
CA LYS A 23 0.92 -6.22 -12.96
C LYS A 23 0.28 -5.72 -11.67
N LEU A 24 -0.89 -5.11 -11.76
CA LEU A 24 -1.73 -4.73 -10.63
C LEU A 24 -2.91 -5.69 -10.56
N VAL A 25 -3.14 -6.29 -9.41
CA VAL A 25 -4.21 -7.28 -9.19
C VAL A 25 -5.11 -6.80 -8.06
N PHE A 26 -6.41 -6.80 -8.32
CA PHE A 26 -7.42 -6.51 -7.31
C PHE A 26 -8.00 -7.81 -6.79
N ARG A 27 -7.93 -8.02 -5.48
CA ARG A 27 -8.53 -9.19 -4.82
C ARG A 27 -8.98 -8.80 -3.43
N ASP A 28 -10.21 -9.17 -3.06
CA ASP A 28 -10.78 -8.93 -1.73
C ASP A 28 -10.73 -7.47 -1.25
N LYS A 29 -10.86 -6.51 -2.19
CA LYS A 29 -10.72 -5.05 -1.98
C LYS A 29 -9.30 -4.56 -1.64
N PHE A 30 -8.29 -5.37 -1.95
CA PHE A 30 -6.89 -5.00 -1.82
C PHE A 30 -6.22 -4.87 -3.19
N MET A 31 -5.10 -4.16 -3.21
CA MET A 31 -4.20 -4.07 -4.36
C MET A 31 -2.97 -4.93 -4.15
N TYR A 32 -2.65 -5.74 -5.15
CA TYR A 32 -1.46 -6.55 -5.17
C TYR A 32 -0.63 -6.25 -6.41
N SER A 33 0.68 -6.44 -6.30
CA SER A 33 1.57 -6.45 -7.44
C SER A 33 2.70 -7.44 -7.23
N ASP A 34 3.19 -7.99 -8.33
CA ASP A 34 4.30 -8.94 -8.29
C ASP A 34 5.60 -8.21 -7.92
N THR A 35 6.32 -8.75 -6.95
CA THR A 35 7.66 -8.32 -6.57
C THR A 35 8.61 -9.50 -6.60
N GLN A 36 9.90 -9.21 -6.78
CA GLN A 36 10.94 -10.21 -6.57
C GLN A 36 11.74 -9.86 -5.32
N ILE A 37 11.79 -10.79 -4.37
CA ILE A 37 12.63 -10.68 -3.17
C ILE A 37 13.88 -11.50 -3.40
N PHE A 38 15.03 -10.88 -3.16
CA PHE A 38 16.34 -11.52 -3.18
C PHE A 38 16.92 -11.49 -1.79
N HIS A 39 17.28 -12.66 -1.26
CA HIS A 39 17.96 -12.77 0.02
C HIS A 39 18.79 -14.06 0.08
N ALA A 40 20.03 -13.96 0.56
CA ALA A 40 20.92 -15.11 0.75
C ALA A 40 21.04 -16.02 -0.50
N LYS A 41 21.18 -15.40 -1.69
CA LYS A 41 21.24 -16.06 -3.01
C LYS A 41 19.96 -16.77 -3.46
N LYS A 42 18.85 -16.60 -2.74
CA LYS A 42 17.53 -17.07 -3.15
C LYS A 42 16.74 -15.93 -3.79
N GLU A 43 15.90 -16.27 -4.76
CA GLU A 43 14.99 -15.36 -5.43
C GLU A 43 13.56 -15.90 -5.30
N PHE A 44 12.63 -15.01 -4.96
CA PHE A 44 11.21 -15.33 -4.82
C PHE A 44 10.37 -14.30 -5.57
N THR A 45 9.59 -14.76 -6.54
CA THR A 45 8.53 -13.94 -7.13
C THR A 45 7.24 -14.12 -6.34
N ILE A 46 6.72 -13.05 -5.75
CA ILE A 46 5.55 -13.09 -4.86
C ILE A 46 4.56 -11.97 -5.16
N SER A 47 3.27 -12.30 -5.05
CA SER A 47 2.20 -11.31 -5.09
C SER A 47 2.16 -10.56 -3.77
N SER A 48 2.50 -9.27 -3.80
CA SER A 48 2.71 -8.44 -2.62
C SER A 48 1.58 -7.42 -2.45
N LEU A 49 1.05 -7.29 -1.24
CA LEU A 49 0.03 -6.28 -0.93
C LEU A 49 0.66 -4.89 -0.99
N ILE A 50 0.02 -3.95 -1.68
CA ILE A 50 0.41 -2.53 -1.66
C ILE A 50 -0.33 -1.84 -0.53
N ASP A 51 0.41 -1.30 0.45
CA ASP A 51 -0.16 -0.76 1.67
C ASP A 51 0.40 0.64 2.00
N THR A 52 -0.42 1.67 1.75
CA THR A 52 -0.11 3.06 2.13
C THR A 52 -0.32 3.34 3.63
N GLY A 53 -0.99 2.43 4.35
CA GLY A 53 -1.19 2.46 5.79
C GLY A 53 -0.02 1.87 6.59
N CYS A 54 1.04 1.37 5.94
CA CYS A 54 2.21 0.85 6.61
C CYS A 54 3.49 1.65 6.28
N SER A 55 4.26 2.04 7.29
CA SER A 55 5.49 2.82 7.08
C SER A 55 6.65 1.97 6.53
N LEU A 56 6.72 0.69 6.90
CA LEU A 56 7.76 -0.26 6.50
C LEU A 56 7.14 -1.44 5.75
N CYS A 57 7.94 -2.12 4.94
CA CYS A 57 7.55 -3.41 4.40
C CYS A 57 7.31 -4.41 5.54
N ILE A 58 6.43 -5.40 5.32
CA ILE A 58 6.20 -6.50 6.27
C ILE A 58 6.38 -7.84 5.56
N LEU A 59 7.18 -8.74 6.14
CA LEU A 59 7.25 -10.14 5.78
C LEU A 59 6.38 -10.97 6.71
N ASP A 60 5.69 -11.95 6.13
CA ASP A 60 5.16 -13.08 6.87
C ASP A 60 6.30 -13.87 7.53
N SER A 61 6.14 -14.23 8.80
CA SER A 61 7.17 -14.89 9.60
C SER A 61 7.53 -16.28 9.09
N ILE A 62 6.53 -17.06 8.66
CA ILE A 62 6.74 -18.40 8.07
C ILE A 62 7.52 -18.24 6.76
N PHE A 63 7.11 -17.31 5.90
CA PHE A 63 7.84 -17.03 4.66
C PHE A 63 9.28 -16.53 4.91
N ALA A 64 9.49 -15.69 5.92
CA ALA A 64 10.81 -15.19 6.28
C ALA A 64 11.76 -16.32 6.73
N ILE A 65 11.30 -17.19 7.63
CA ILE A 65 12.13 -18.24 8.22
C ILE A 65 12.29 -19.41 7.24
N ASP A 66 11.18 -19.97 6.76
CA ASP A 66 11.19 -21.25 6.04
C ASP A 66 11.62 -21.08 4.58
N SER A 67 11.20 -19.99 3.93
CA SER A 67 11.54 -19.74 2.53
C SER A 67 12.82 -18.92 2.42
N CYS A 68 12.84 -17.71 2.99
CA CYS A 68 13.99 -16.81 2.87
C CYS A 68 15.21 -17.31 3.66
N GLY A 69 15.03 -18.17 4.67
CA GLY A 69 16.13 -18.69 5.49
C GLY A 69 16.64 -17.68 6.53
N ILE A 70 15.82 -16.69 6.89
CA ILE A 70 16.15 -15.73 7.94
C ILE A 70 16.12 -16.47 9.27
N LYS A 71 17.24 -16.41 10.00
CA LYS A 71 17.33 -17.11 11.29
C LYS A 71 16.56 -16.33 12.35
N GLU A 72 15.69 -17.01 13.09
CA GLU A 72 14.86 -16.37 14.12
C GLU A 72 15.68 -15.59 15.15
N ASN A 73 16.85 -16.12 15.55
CA ASN A 73 17.76 -15.47 16.49
C ASN A 73 18.46 -14.20 15.95
N THR A 74 18.30 -13.88 14.66
CA THR A 74 18.80 -12.64 14.05
C THR A 74 17.73 -11.56 13.96
N LEU A 75 16.48 -11.86 14.32
CA LEU A 75 15.40 -10.89 14.31
C LEU A 75 15.59 -9.86 15.43
N GLU A 76 15.54 -8.59 15.06
CA GLU A 76 15.60 -7.49 16.01
C GLU A 76 14.20 -7.15 16.51
N THR A 77 14.03 -7.02 17.82
CA THR A 77 12.76 -6.54 18.38
C THR A 77 12.75 -5.01 18.33
N ILE A 78 11.78 -4.46 17.60
CA ILE A 78 11.49 -3.04 17.62
C ILE A 78 10.15 -2.78 18.27
N TYR A 79 10.04 -1.60 18.88
CA TYR A 79 8.79 -1.10 19.43
C TYR A 79 8.10 -0.27 18.36
N VAL A 80 7.02 -0.79 17.81
CA VAL A 80 6.14 -0.03 16.92
C VAL A 80 4.99 0.57 17.73
N ASN A 81 4.47 1.71 17.25
CA ASN A 81 3.32 2.46 17.78
C ASN A 81 3.47 3.00 19.23
N GLN A 82 2.50 3.81 19.67
CA GLN A 82 2.50 4.42 21.02
C GLN A 82 2.34 3.37 22.14
N ASN A 83 1.78 2.20 21.84
CA ASN A 83 1.55 1.11 22.78
C ASN A 83 2.79 0.21 22.93
N ARG A 84 3.91 0.55 22.27
CA ARG A 84 5.16 -0.22 22.32
C ARG A 84 4.93 -1.69 22.00
N THR A 85 4.14 -1.96 20.96
CA THR A 85 3.98 -3.32 20.47
C THR A 85 5.35 -3.82 19.99
N LYS A 86 5.81 -4.93 20.56
CA LYS A 86 7.04 -5.58 20.13
C LYS A 86 6.75 -6.28 18.81
N ILE A 87 7.49 -5.92 17.78
CA ILE A 87 7.47 -6.61 16.50
C ILE A 87 8.91 -6.95 16.10
N SER A 88 9.08 -8.11 15.51
CA SER A 88 10.36 -8.51 14.96
C SER A 88 10.65 -7.72 13.69
N SER A 89 11.92 -7.54 13.37
CA SER A 89 12.36 -6.87 12.16
C SER A 89 13.61 -7.51 11.60
N THR A 90 13.83 -7.30 10.31
CA THR A 90 14.94 -7.86 9.53
C THR A 90 15.25 -6.97 8.34
N ILE A 91 16.33 -7.29 7.63
CA ILE A 91 16.72 -6.65 6.38
C ILE A 91 16.76 -7.72 5.29
N ILE A 92 16.02 -7.51 4.20
CA ILE A 92 16.17 -8.32 2.98
C ILE A 92 17.22 -7.66 2.06
N ASP A 93 17.98 -8.48 1.32
CA ASP A 93 19.15 -7.99 0.58
C ASP A 93 18.71 -7.03 -0.53
N SER A 94 17.69 -7.43 -1.30
CA SER A 94 17.03 -6.52 -2.23
C SER A 94 15.61 -6.92 -2.60
N LEU A 95 14.84 -5.92 -3.03
CA LEU A 95 13.50 -6.03 -3.59
C LEU A 95 13.51 -5.44 -5.00
N PHE A 96 13.01 -6.18 -5.99
CA PHE A 96 12.67 -5.62 -7.29
C PHE A 96 11.17 -5.36 -7.35
N PHE A 97 10.81 -4.12 -7.68
CA PHE A 97 9.43 -3.67 -7.81
C PHE A 97 9.33 -2.55 -8.85
N CYS A 98 8.41 -2.71 -9.82
CA CYS A 98 8.14 -1.73 -10.87
C CYS A 98 9.42 -1.23 -11.58
N GLY A 99 10.28 -2.16 -12.02
CA GLY A 99 11.52 -1.86 -12.74
C GLY A 99 12.65 -1.25 -11.91
N LYS A 100 12.50 -1.16 -10.58
CA LYS A 100 13.51 -0.65 -9.66
C LYS A 100 13.98 -1.71 -8.68
N ILE A 101 15.28 -1.71 -8.38
CA ILE A 101 15.89 -2.53 -7.33
C ILE A 101 16.12 -1.65 -6.10
N TYR A 102 15.61 -2.08 -4.96
CA TYR A 102 15.83 -1.49 -3.65
C TYR A 102 16.72 -2.41 -2.85
N THR A 103 17.88 -1.93 -2.38
CA THR A 103 18.82 -2.73 -1.60
C THR A 103 18.64 -2.48 -0.11
N LYS A 104 18.94 -3.49 0.72
CA LYS A 104 18.87 -3.41 2.19
C LYS A 104 17.50 -2.93 2.67
N VAL A 105 16.45 -3.60 2.23
CA VAL A 105 15.08 -3.19 2.55
C VAL A 105 14.76 -3.65 3.97
N HIS A 106 14.52 -2.67 4.84
CA HIS A 106 14.05 -2.91 6.20
C HIS A 106 12.60 -3.40 6.19
N CYS A 107 12.37 -4.52 6.87
CA CYS A 107 11.07 -5.16 6.97
C CYS A 107 10.72 -5.44 8.42
N LEU A 108 9.45 -5.27 8.77
CA LEU A 108 8.84 -5.91 9.94
C LEU A 108 8.61 -7.38 9.63
N VAL A 109 8.61 -8.23 10.65
CA VAL A 109 8.31 -9.66 10.54
C VAL A 109 7.15 -9.95 11.49
N ALA A 110 6.06 -10.47 10.94
CA ALA A 110 4.84 -10.78 11.69
C ALA A 110 4.18 -12.06 11.18
N ASP A 111 3.40 -12.71 12.04
CA ASP A 111 2.59 -13.89 11.68
C ASP A 111 1.37 -13.50 10.84
N LEU A 112 1.61 -13.02 9.61
CA LEU A 112 0.55 -12.59 8.70
C LEU A 112 -0.38 -13.76 8.36
N SER A 113 0.18 -14.95 8.14
CA SER A 113 -0.57 -16.17 7.84
C SER A 113 -1.50 -16.57 8.98
N GLY A 114 -1.03 -16.56 10.23
CA GLY A 114 -1.87 -16.88 11.40
C GLY A 114 -2.87 -15.77 11.76
N ILE A 115 -2.53 -14.50 11.51
CA ILE A 115 -3.42 -13.35 11.78
C ILE A 115 -4.51 -13.23 10.72
N TYR A 116 -4.13 -13.13 9.44
CA TYR A 116 -5.04 -12.80 8.35
C TYR A 116 -5.58 -14.03 7.60
N GLN A 117 -5.04 -15.23 7.86
CA GLN A 117 -5.51 -16.50 7.31
C GLN A 117 -5.66 -16.46 5.78
N LYS A 118 -6.86 -16.68 5.24
CA LYS A 118 -7.15 -16.66 3.80
C LYS A 118 -6.80 -15.33 3.10
N TYR A 119 -6.66 -14.24 3.84
CA TYR A 119 -6.29 -12.92 3.30
C TYR A 119 -4.80 -12.59 3.46
N ALA A 120 -4.00 -13.49 4.02
CA ALA A 120 -2.61 -13.20 4.36
C ALA A 120 -1.73 -13.02 3.11
N PRO A 121 -1.09 -11.84 2.94
CA PRO A 121 0.01 -11.71 2.01
C PRO A 121 1.28 -12.31 2.61
N LYS A 122 2.17 -12.83 1.76
CA LYS A 122 3.55 -13.18 2.20
C LYS A 122 4.41 -11.94 2.41
N PHE A 123 4.08 -10.86 1.72
CA PHE A 123 4.82 -9.60 1.77
C PHE A 123 3.90 -8.40 1.53
N ILE A 124 4.16 -7.33 2.28
CA ILE A 124 3.49 -6.04 2.19
C ILE A 124 4.52 -5.00 1.77
N ILE A 125 4.23 -4.24 0.71
CA ILE A 125 5.00 -3.09 0.27
C ILE A 125 4.52 -1.87 1.05
N GLY A 126 5.37 -1.37 1.95
CA GLY A 126 5.08 -0.18 2.76
C GLY A 126 5.65 1.11 2.16
N ALA A 127 5.45 2.19 2.90
CA ALA A 127 5.85 3.54 2.50
C ALA A 127 7.36 3.69 2.31
N ASN A 128 8.21 2.92 2.98
CA ASN A 128 9.66 2.91 2.78
C ASN A 128 10.07 2.62 1.32
N ILE A 129 9.25 1.88 0.58
CA ILE A 129 9.40 1.67 -0.87
C ILE A 129 8.56 2.68 -1.66
N LEU A 130 7.28 2.84 -1.32
CA LEU A 130 6.36 3.70 -2.08
C LEU A 130 6.83 5.16 -2.12
N LYS A 131 7.51 5.66 -1.08
CA LYS A 131 7.95 7.05 -1.01
C LYS A 131 9.22 7.37 -1.81
N GLN A 132 9.86 6.36 -2.41
CA GLN A 132 11.06 6.51 -3.23
C GLN A 132 10.76 6.92 -4.68
N GLY A 133 9.48 7.13 -5.01
CA GLY A 133 9.06 7.51 -6.35
C GLY A 133 7.66 8.08 -6.39
N ALA A 134 7.22 8.36 -7.61
CA ALA A 134 5.82 8.56 -7.94
C ALA A 134 5.35 7.36 -8.76
N TRP A 135 4.11 6.95 -8.56
CA TRP A 135 3.57 5.72 -9.12
C TRP A 135 2.24 6.03 -9.79
N LYS A 136 2.09 5.62 -11.05
CA LYS A 136 0.80 5.62 -11.73
C LYS A 136 0.18 4.24 -11.59
N PHE A 137 -0.99 4.20 -11.00
CA PHE A 137 -1.86 3.04 -10.91
C PHE A 137 -2.87 3.17 -12.06
N ASP A 138 -2.64 2.42 -13.13
CA ASP A 138 -3.53 2.37 -14.29
C ASP A 138 -4.53 1.23 -14.07
N MET A 139 -5.71 1.60 -13.56
CA MET A 139 -6.75 0.63 -13.16
C MET A 139 -7.34 -0.08 -14.37
N GLU A 140 -7.49 0.63 -15.49
CA GLU A 140 -8.02 0.09 -16.75
C GLU A 140 -7.10 -0.98 -17.32
N LYS A 141 -5.80 -0.71 -17.35
CA LYS A 141 -4.80 -1.67 -17.84
C LYS A 141 -4.37 -2.67 -16.78
N SER A 142 -4.80 -2.50 -15.53
CA SER A 142 -4.36 -3.31 -14.39
C SER A 142 -2.83 -3.38 -14.29
N ILE A 143 -2.18 -2.22 -14.36
CA ILE A 143 -0.73 -2.08 -14.19
C ILE A 143 -0.39 -0.96 -13.21
N ILE A 144 0.78 -1.09 -12.61
CA ILE A 144 1.44 -0.02 -11.85
C ILE A 144 2.79 0.27 -12.51
N GLU A 145 3.12 1.54 -12.69
CA GLU A 145 4.36 1.97 -13.33
C GLU A 145 4.96 3.20 -12.64
N PRO A 146 6.29 3.40 -12.70
CA PRO A 146 6.89 4.66 -12.28
C PRO A 146 6.32 5.81 -13.10
N TYR A 147 6.00 6.89 -12.41
CA TYR A 147 5.51 8.11 -13.01
C TYR A 147 6.60 9.18 -13.08
N ASP A 148 6.82 9.72 -14.28
CA ASP A 148 7.69 10.88 -14.48
C ASP A 148 6.98 12.17 -14.05
N CYS A 149 7.44 12.73 -12.94
CA CYS A 149 6.93 13.96 -12.32
C CYS A 149 6.96 15.21 -13.22
N ASN A 150 7.67 15.17 -14.35
CA ASN A 150 7.73 16.26 -15.33
C ASN A 150 6.61 16.17 -16.37
N LYS A 151 5.98 15.00 -16.53
CA LYS A 151 4.81 14.87 -17.39
C LYS A 151 3.66 15.68 -16.81
N LYS A 152 2.95 16.41 -17.65
CA LYS A 152 1.69 17.04 -17.26
C LYS A 152 0.56 16.08 -17.58
N VAL A 153 -0.26 15.78 -16.59
CA VAL A 153 -1.52 15.06 -16.77
C VAL A 153 -2.66 16.01 -16.39
N LYS A 154 -3.84 15.72 -16.94
CA LYS A 154 -5.06 16.42 -16.56
C LYS A 154 -5.80 15.50 -15.60
N GLY A 155 -5.59 15.70 -14.30
CA GLY A 155 -6.31 15.01 -13.25
C GLY A 155 -6.76 15.97 -12.15
N VAL A 156 -7.58 15.45 -11.24
CA VAL A 156 -7.96 16.16 -10.01
C VAL A 156 -6.90 15.90 -8.95
N VAL A 157 -6.29 16.96 -8.42
CA VAL A 157 -5.18 16.88 -7.47
C VAL A 157 -5.67 17.06 -6.04
N TYR A 158 -5.50 16.01 -5.22
CA TYR A 158 -5.67 16.06 -3.78
C TYR A 158 -4.31 16.17 -3.10
N LYS A 159 -4.04 17.34 -2.49
CA LYS A 159 -2.88 17.51 -1.62
C LYS A 159 -3.13 16.82 -0.28
N TRP A 160 -2.11 16.18 0.26
CA TRP A 160 -2.21 15.49 1.54
C TRP A 160 -1.19 15.99 2.57
N LYS A 161 -1.52 15.76 3.84
CA LYS A 161 -0.69 16.09 5.01
C LYS A 161 -0.28 14.79 5.72
N ASN A 162 0.64 14.88 6.67
CA ASN A 162 1.20 13.70 7.37
C ASN A 162 1.56 14.03 8.82
N HIS A 163 2.27 13.14 9.49
CA HIS A 163 2.79 13.30 10.86
C HIS A 163 3.53 14.63 11.14
N ARG A 164 4.12 15.29 10.12
CA ARG A 164 4.77 16.60 10.30
C ARG A 164 3.76 17.73 10.53
N HIS A 165 2.51 17.51 10.14
CA HIS A 165 1.40 18.47 10.28
C HIS A 165 0.48 18.11 11.43
N TYR A 166 0.45 16.83 11.83
CA TYR A 166 -0.47 16.31 12.84
C TYR A 166 0.27 15.33 13.77
N SER A 167 0.38 15.70 15.05
CA SER A 167 1.08 14.89 16.05
C SER A 167 0.36 13.59 16.40
N ASP A 168 -0.93 13.47 16.07
CA ASP A 168 -1.76 12.29 16.30
C ASP A 168 -1.74 11.29 15.12
N VAL A 169 -0.93 11.55 14.09
CA VAL A 169 -0.81 10.73 12.87
C VAL A 169 0.52 9.99 12.85
N ALA A 170 0.49 8.71 12.47
CA ALA A 170 1.68 7.88 12.34
C ALA A 170 2.60 8.33 11.18
N ILE A 171 3.87 7.93 11.25
CA ILE A 171 4.88 8.30 10.26
C ILE A 171 4.49 7.77 8.87
N ASP A 172 4.77 8.56 7.84
CA ASP A 172 4.48 8.27 6.42
C ASP A 172 3.00 8.11 6.02
N TYR A 173 2.05 8.26 6.95
CA TYR A 173 0.61 8.16 6.62
C TYR A 173 0.13 9.31 5.74
N ILE A 174 -0.76 8.98 4.80
CA ILE A 174 -1.40 9.91 3.87
C ILE A 174 -2.69 10.45 4.49
N VAL A 175 -2.72 11.73 4.86
CA VAL A 175 -3.90 12.37 5.45
C VAL A 175 -4.58 13.29 4.43
N LEU A 176 -5.81 12.94 4.05
CA LEU A 176 -6.70 13.75 3.26
C LEU A 176 -7.68 14.49 4.18
N GLU A 177 -7.75 15.82 4.05
CA GLU A 177 -8.75 16.62 4.76
C GLU A 177 -10.09 16.53 4.02
N GLY A 178 -11.17 16.32 4.77
CA GLY A 178 -12.49 16.12 4.20
C GLY A 178 -13.63 16.59 5.08
N LYS A 179 -14.86 16.36 4.60
CA LYS A 179 -16.08 16.69 5.33
C LYS A 179 -17.14 15.61 5.15
N VAL A 180 -17.91 15.36 6.20
CA VAL A 180 -19.14 14.55 6.14
C VAL A 180 -20.28 15.44 6.61
N GLY A 181 -21.24 15.72 5.73
CA GLY A 181 -22.24 16.76 5.96
C GLY A 181 -21.58 18.12 6.24
N LYS A 182 -21.81 18.67 7.45
CA LYS A 182 -21.20 19.94 7.90
C LYS A 182 -19.95 19.76 8.76
N LYS A 183 -19.58 18.51 9.12
CA LYS A 183 -18.50 18.20 10.05
C LYS A 183 -17.19 17.98 9.29
N ASN A 184 -16.14 18.70 9.68
CA ASN A 184 -14.79 18.46 9.16
C ASN A 184 -14.24 17.17 9.74
N THR A 185 -13.50 16.41 8.94
CA THR A 185 -12.78 15.22 9.39
C THR A 185 -11.48 15.05 8.59
N ARG A 186 -10.69 14.05 8.97
CA ARG A 186 -9.45 13.67 8.32
C ARG A 186 -9.52 12.17 8.02
N PHE A 187 -9.09 11.81 6.82
CA PHE A 187 -9.04 10.44 6.36
C PHE A 187 -7.60 10.01 6.14
N ILE A 188 -7.21 8.87 6.70
CA ILE A 188 -6.00 8.18 6.26
C ILE A 188 -6.33 7.41 4.98
N PHE A 189 -5.58 7.65 3.92
CA PHE A 189 -5.65 6.82 2.73
C PHE A 189 -4.80 5.55 2.97
N ASP A 190 -5.49 4.42 3.12
CA ASP A 190 -4.94 3.14 3.57
C ASP A 190 -5.39 2.02 2.63
N THR A 191 -4.55 1.71 1.64
CA THR A 191 -4.80 0.65 0.67
C THR A 191 -4.67 -0.77 1.24
N GLY A 192 -4.07 -0.91 2.44
CA GLY A 192 -3.99 -2.15 3.21
C GLY A 192 -5.22 -2.41 4.08
N CYS A 193 -6.21 -1.51 4.09
CA CYS A 193 -7.48 -1.72 4.77
C CYS A 193 -8.58 -2.22 3.83
N ARG A 194 -9.33 -3.25 4.23
CA ARG A 194 -10.47 -3.75 3.42
C ARG A 194 -11.68 -2.82 3.45
N ASN A 195 -11.82 -1.99 4.47
CA ASN A 195 -13.05 -1.25 4.73
C ASN A 195 -12.78 0.20 5.06
N ASN A 196 -13.59 1.11 4.51
CA ASN A 196 -13.61 2.48 4.97
C ASN A 196 -14.11 2.54 6.42
N LYS A 197 -13.55 3.45 7.20
CA LYS A 197 -13.94 3.69 8.59
C LYS A 197 -14.20 5.16 8.82
N LEU A 198 -15.16 5.46 9.68
CA LEU A 198 -15.53 6.83 10.04
C LEU A 198 -15.77 6.93 11.53
N GLN A 199 -15.45 8.08 12.11
CA GLN A 199 -15.66 8.33 13.52
C GLN A 199 -17.16 8.43 13.85
N LEU A 200 -17.55 7.89 15.00
CA LEU A 200 -18.94 7.81 15.45
C LEU A 200 -19.61 9.19 15.53
N ASP A 201 -18.88 10.19 16.02
CA ASP A 201 -19.32 11.57 16.20
C ASP A 201 -19.39 12.37 14.89
N ILE A 202 -18.79 11.87 13.81
CA ILE A 202 -18.81 12.50 12.49
C ILE A 202 -20.05 12.12 11.68
N TYR A 203 -20.65 10.95 11.92
CA TYR A 203 -21.77 10.43 11.12
C TYR A 203 -23.12 10.44 11.85
N ASP A 204 -23.99 11.36 11.45
CA ASP A 204 -25.33 11.54 12.02
C ASP A 204 -26.41 10.69 11.32
N GLY A 205 -26.07 9.96 10.26
CA GLY A 205 -27.02 9.16 9.49
C GLY A 205 -27.40 7.82 10.13
N PRO A 206 -28.32 7.08 9.49
CA PRO A 206 -28.75 5.76 9.94
C PRO A 206 -27.59 4.76 9.92
N LYS A 207 -27.60 3.86 10.91
CA LYS A 207 -26.55 2.85 11.14
C LYS A 207 -27.21 1.47 11.16
N GLU A 208 -26.66 0.54 10.39
CA GLU A 208 -27.05 -0.86 10.36
C GLU A 208 -26.07 -1.69 11.20
N ILE A 209 -26.57 -2.61 12.01
CA ILE A 209 -25.71 -3.58 12.69
C ILE A 209 -25.41 -4.71 11.70
N ILE A 210 -24.14 -4.95 11.42
CA ILE A 210 -23.70 -6.03 10.53
C ILE A 210 -22.69 -6.94 11.24
N GLN A 211 -22.58 -8.18 10.75
CA GLN A 211 -21.49 -9.07 11.10
C GLN A 211 -20.49 -9.14 9.95
N LYS A 212 -19.21 -8.98 10.25
CA LYS A 212 -18.16 -9.00 9.22
C LYS A 212 -16.82 -9.48 9.77
N GLU A 213 -16.00 -10.01 8.87
CA GLU A 213 -14.62 -10.35 9.19
C GLU A 213 -13.77 -9.09 9.43
N SER A 214 -12.95 -9.15 10.47
CA SER A 214 -12.04 -8.08 10.88
C SER A 214 -10.76 -8.69 11.45
N ALA A 215 -9.63 -8.09 11.10
CA ALA A 215 -8.31 -8.45 11.57
C ALA A 215 -7.42 -7.19 11.56
N ASP A 216 -6.42 -7.17 12.42
CA ASP A 216 -5.32 -6.21 12.42
C ASP A 216 -4.07 -6.88 12.98
N ILE A 217 -2.93 -6.19 12.97
CA ILE A 217 -1.65 -6.77 13.41
C ILE A 217 -1.67 -7.29 14.86
N GLY A 218 -2.60 -6.80 15.70
CA GLY A 218 -2.78 -7.25 17.08
C GLY A 218 -3.93 -8.25 17.27
N ASN A 219 -4.82 -8.41 16.29
CA ASN A 219 -6.03 -9.20 16.41
C ASN A 219 -6.22 -10.14 15.21
N LYS A 220 -6.26 -11.45 15.49
CA LYS A 220 -6.54 -12.49 14.48
C LYS A 220 -7.91 -12.30 13.81
N LEU A 221 -8.00 -12.79 12.58
CA LEU A 221 -9.22 -12.79 11.78
C LEU A 221 -10.36 -13.44 12.55
N SER A 222 -11.40 -12.63 12.78
CA SER A 222 -12.60 -13.01 13.51
C SER A 222 -13.80 -12.27 12.94
N ILE A 223 -15.00 -12.81 13.17
CA ILE A 223 -16.24 -12.11 12.86
C ILE A 223 -16.53 -11.13 14.01
N LYS A 224 -16.73 -9.86 13.68
CA LYS A 224 -17.11 -8.80 14.61
C LYS A 224 -18.45 -8.20 14.21
N THR A 225 -19.21 -7.80 15.24
CA THR A 225 -20.40 -6.98 15.08
C THR A 225 -19.99 -5.52 14.96
N GLU A 226 -20.39 -4.87 13.88
CA GLU A 226 -19.97 -3.50 13.54
C GLU A 226 -21.17 -2.65 13.13
N LEU A 227 -21.04 -1.33 13.23
CA LEU A 227 -22.03 -0.38 12.73
C LEU A 227 -21.66 0.05 11.32
N LEU A 228 -22.58 -0.11 10.37
CA LEU A 228 -22.42 0.29 8.97
C LEU A 228 -23.25 1.54 8.68
N GLY A 229 -22.60 2.59 8.19
CA GLY A 229 -23.26 3.69 7.48
C GLY A 229 -23.23 3.40 5.99
N ARG A 230 -24.39 3.28 5.36
CA ARG A 230 -24.48 3.05 3.90
C ARG A 230 -24.52 4.35 3.12
N ASN A 231 -23.89 4.35 1.95
CA ASN A 231 -23.94 5.46 0.99
C ASN A 231 -23.66 6.83 1.63
N VAL A 232 -22.66 6.88 2.52
CA VAL A 232 -22.29 8.10 3.23
C VAL A 232 -21.68 9.07 2.23
N LYS A 233 -22.32 10.24 2.09
CA LYS A 233 -21.79 11.34 1.28
C LYS A 233 -20.70 12.08 2.04
N PHE A 234 -19.55 12.26 1.42
CA PHE A 234 -18.43 13.00 1.99
C PHE A 234 -17.69 13.79 0.91
N LYS A 235 -16.87 14.74 1.34
CA LYS A 235 -16.06 15.59 0.48
C LYS A 235 -14.59 15.43 0.74
N ILE A 236 -13.81 15.45 -0.32
CA ILE A 236 -12.36 15.67 -0.29
C ILE A 236 -12.07 16.82 -1.26
N GLY A 237 -11.47 17.90 -0.77
CA GLY A 237 -11.36 19.13 -1.56
C GLY A 237 -12.75 19.68 -1.94
N LYS A 238 -13.03 19.76 -3.25
CA LYS A 238 -14.30 20.27 -3.78
C LYS A 238 -15.27 19.17 -4.22
N ASP A 239 -14.80 17.94 -4.30
CA ASP A 239 -15.53 16.84 -4.92
C ASP A 239 -16.33 16.06 -3.88
N ASP A 240 -17.45 15.51 -4.35
CA ASP A 240 -18.38 14.71 -3.57
C ASP A 240 -18.19 13.22 -3.87
N PHE A 241 -18.12 12.42 -2.82
CA PHE A 241 -17.93 10.97 -2.89
C PHE A 241 -19.02 10.27 -2.08
N ILE A 242 -19.30 9.02 -2.42
CA ILE A 242 -20.29 8.18 -1.76
C ILE A 242 -19.67 6.81 -1.50
N LEU A 243 -19.55 6.42 -0.23
CA LEU A 243 -19.03 5.12 0.15
C LEU A 243 -19.78 4.57 1.38
N ASP A 244 -19.70 3.26 1.56
CA ASP A 244 -20.08 2.61 2.81
C ASP A 244 -18.93 2.71 3.83
N PHE A 245 -19.26 3.02 5.08
CA PHE A 245 -18.29 3.17 6.18
C PHE A 245 -18.65 2.32 7.38
N ILE A 246 -17.63 1.72 7.99
CA ILE A 246 -17.74 1.20 9.36
C ILE A 246 -17.61 2.36 10.33
N ILE A 247 -18.65 2.56 11.13
CA ILE A 247 -18.77 3.65 12.08
C ILE A 247 -18.29 3.16 13.45
N GLY A 248 -17.31 3.85 14.04
CA GLY A 248 -16.79 3.44 15.34
C GLY A 248 -15.91 4.51 16.00
N ASN A 249 -15.26 4.13 17.10
CA ASN A 249 -14.48 5.05 17.94
C ASN A 249 -13.06 5.29 17.40
N ASN A 250 -12.88 5.24 16.08
CA ASN A 250 -11.58 5.56 15.47
C ASN A 250 -11.27 7.04 15.70
N LYS A 251 -9.99 7.39 15.91
CA LYS A 251 -9.59 8.81 16.00
C LYS A 251 -9.72 9.54 14.66
N LEU A 252 -9.48 8.81 13.58
CA LEU A 252 -9.45 9.30 12.20
C LEU A 252 -10.30 8.40 11.32
N GLY A 253 -10.84 8.97 10.24
CA GLY A 253 -11.44 8.17 9.18
C GLY A 253 -10.37 7.39 8.41
N LEU A 254 -10.77 6.28 7.78
CA LEU A 254 -9.94 5.51 6.85
C LEU A 254 -10.65 5.43 5.50
N LEU A 255 -9.90 5.67 4.44
CA LEU A 255 -10.33 5.42 3.06
C LEU A 255 -9.48 4.30 2.49
N ASN A 256 -10.13 3.21 2.09
CA ASN A 256 -9.48 2.13 1.35
C ASN A 256 -9.38 2.50 -0.15
N ILE A 257 -8.97 1.53 -0.97
CA ILE A 257 -8.86 1.74 -2.41
C ILE A 257 -10.20 1.94 -3.13
N GLU A 258 -11.35 1.59 -2.51
CA GLU A 258 -12.67 1.83 -3.11
C GLU A 258 -12.95 3.31 -3.33
N PHE A 259 -12.31 4.19 -2.55
CA PHE A 259 -12.31 5.64 -2.76
C PHE A 259 -11.90 6.05 -4.19
N LEU A 260 -11.04 5.27 -4.84
CA LEU A 260 -10.53 5.52 -6.19
C LEU A 260 -11.03 4.49 -7.21
N GLN A 261 -12.00 3.65 -6.85
CA GLN A 261 -12.44 2.57 -7.72
C GLN A 261 -12.99 3.12 -9.04
N GLY A 262 -12.54 2.53 -10.15
CA GLY A 262 -12.90 2.98 -11.50
C GLY A 262 -12.03 4.09 -12.06
N HIS A 263 -11.10 4.65 -11.28
CA HIS A 263 -10.23 5.74 -11.71
C HIS A 263 -8.75 5.38 -11.59
N SER A 264 -8.00 5.59 -12.66
CA SER A 264 -6.54 5.58 -12.59
C SER A 264 -6.05 6.75 -11.73
N PHE A 265 -4.92 6.58 -11.05
CA PHE A 265 -4.41 7.63 -10.17
C PHE A 265 -2.88 7.62 -10.08
N ILE A 266 -2.33 8.74 -9.65
CA ILE A 266 -0.91 8.93 -9.38
C ILE A 266 -0.73 9.20 -7.91
N LEU A 267 0.10 8.38 -7.26
CA LEU A 267 0.55 8.60 -5.90
C LEU A 267 1.96 9.16 -5.92
N ASN A 268 2.15 10.37 -5.39
CA ASN A 268 3.45 11.04 -5.34
C ASN A 268 3.76 11.55 -3.94
N TYR A 269 4.63 10.83 -3.24
CA TYR A 269 5.06 11.19 -1.88
C TYR A 269 5.91 12.46 -1.84
N HIS A 270 6.81 12.66 -2.81
CA HIS A 270 7.70 13.83 -2.83
C HIS A 270 6.92 15.14 -2.97
N LYS A 271 5.88 15.16 -3.80
CA LYS A 271 5.01 16.33 -3.99
C LYS A 271 3.83 16.37 -3.01
N GLN A 272 3.64 15.33 -2.21
CA GLN A 272 2.49 15.15 -1.32
C GLN A 272 1.15 15.33 -2.06
N ILE A 273 1.01 14.64 -3.19
CA ILE A 273 -0.22 14.65 -3.99
C ILE A 273 -0.72 13.22 -4.29
N LEU A 274 -2.03 13.13 -4.35
CA LEU A 274 -2.79 12.05 -4.98
C LEU A 274 -3.56 12.69 -6.14
N GLU A 275 -3.23 12.32 -7.38
CA GLU A 275 -3.86 12.87 -8.58
C GLU A 275 -4.73 11.79 -9.24
N VAL A 276 -6.03 12.04 -9.35
CA VAL A 276 -7.00 11.12 -9.96
C VAL A 276 -7.18 11.49 -11.43
N LEU A 277 -7.02 10.51 -12.32
CA LEU A 277 -6.98 10.66 -13.78
C LEU A 277 -8.33 10.38 -14.45
#